data_AF-A0A258F4Z2-F1
#
_entry.id   AF-A0A258F4Z2-F1
#
_cell.length_a   1.000
_cell.length_b   1.000
_cell.length_c   1.000
_cell.angle_alpha   90.00
_cell.angle_beta   90.00
_cell.angle_gamma   90.00
#
_symmetry.space_group_name_H-M   'P 1'
#
loop_
_entity.id
_entity.type
_entity.pdbx_description
1 polymer ?
#
loop_
_entity_poly.entity_id
_entity_poly.type
_entity_poly.pdbx_seq_one_letter_code
_entity_poly.pdbx_strand_id
1 'polypeptide(L)'
;MKKCGFICIVVLIIACSSSKKISSQKSFSSEEINLITAADTLTPMRVFKITNPKDSILLRTKSHYTKPDSTDIILQTFVKRLYKTVTDSMSLGVGIAAPQVGILKNIIWVQRFDKEDFPFEVYLN
;
A
#
# COMPACT_ATOMS: atom_id res chain seq x y z
N MET A 1 36.31 -45.80 23.56
CA MET A 1 34.96 -45.22 23.70
C MET A 1 34.95 -43.70 23.42
N LYS A 2 35.30 -43.19 22.23
CA LYS A 2 35.19 -41.74 21.91
C LYS A 2 35.11 -41.48 20.39
N LYS A 3 34.12 -42.03 19.69
CA LYS A 3 33.88 -41.70 18.26
C LYS A 3 32.38 -41.61 17.88
N CYS A 4 31.48 -41.49 18.85
CA CYS A 4 30.04 -41.34 18.56
C CYS A 4 29.55 -39.88 18.61
N GLY A 5 30.30 -38.97 19.24
CA GLY A 5 29.86 -37.57 19.44
C GLY A 5 30.04 -36.65 18.23
N PHE A 6 30.86 -37.02 17.25
CA PHE A 6 31.20 -36.12 16.14
C PHE A 6 30.21 -36.20 14.96
N ILE A 7 29.43 -37.28 14.86
CA ILE A 7 28.50 -37.51 13.75
C ILE A 7 27.17 -36.75 13.94
N CYS A 8 26.77 -36.45 15.19
CA CYS A 8 25.52 -35.73 15.45
C CYS A 8 25.56 -34.23 15.15
N ILE A 9 26.75 -33.62 15.00
CA ILE A 9 26.88 -32.16 14.83
C ILE A 9 26.70 -31.71 13.37
N VAL A 10 26.91 -32.61 12.39
CA VAL A 10 26.82 -32.27 10.95
C VAL A 10 25.37 -32.22 10.45
N VAL A 11 24.42 -32.86 11.14
CA VAL A 11 23.00 -32.92 10.73
C VAL A 11 22.22 -31.62 11.05
N LEU A 12 22.75 -30.76 11.92
CA LEU A 12 22.06 -29.53 12.37
C LEU A 12 22.18 -28.33 11.41
N ILE A 13 22.95 -28.43 10.32
CA ILE A 13 23.28 -27.28 9.47
C ILE A 13 22.44 -27.19 8.18
N ILE A 14 21.56 -28.17 7.90
CA ILE A 14 20.85 -28.27 6.61
C ILE A 14 19.38 -27.81 6.69
N ALA A 15 18.85 -27.50 7.88
CA ALA A 15 17.41 -27.28 8.07
C ALA A 15 16.87 -25.86 7.81
N CYS A 16 17.70 -24.87 7.43
CA CYS A 16 17.24 -23.49 7.23
C CYS A 16 17.38 -22.99 5.80
N SER A 17 16.80 -23.72 4.83
CA SER A 17 16.49 -23.15 3.52
C SER A 17 15.00 -22.76 3.49
N SER A 18 14.68 -21.60 4.03
CA SER A 18 13.36 -20.98 3.82
C SER A 18 13.28 -20.47 2.38
N SER A 19 12.85 -21.33 1.47
CA SER A 19 12.47 -20.95 0.12
C SER A 19 11.27 -20.02 0.21
N LYS A 20 11.48 -18.70 0.13
CA LYS A 20 10.41 -17.73 -0.07
C LYS A 20 9.72 -18.09 -1.39
N LYS A 21 8.54 -18.72 -1.33
CA LYS A 21 7.64 -18.79 -2.48
C LYS A 21 7.34 -17.35 -2.89
N ILE A 22 7.93 -16.92 -4.01
CA ILE A 22 7.49 -15.73 -4.73
C ILE A 22 6.19 -16.14 -5.41
N SER A 23 5.10 -16.16 -4.65
CA SER A 23 3.79 -15.99 -5.26
C SER A 23 3.83 -14.61 -5.92
N SER A 24 3.41 -14.52 -7.18
CA SER A 24 3.02 -13.27 -7.82
C SER A 24 1.87 -12.67 -7.00
N GLN A 25 2.20 -12.01 -5.90
CA GLN A 25 1.25 -11.41 -4.99
C GLN A 25 0.53 -10.32 -5.79
N LYS A 26 -0.78 -10.49 -6.02
CA LYS A 26 -1.59 -9.43 -6.63
C LYS A 26 -1.38 -8.15 -5.82
N SER A 27 -1.14 -7.05 -6.54
CA SER A 27 -0.78 -5.75 -5.94
C SER A 27 -1.89 -5.22 -5.02
N PHE A 28 -3.15 -5.59 -5.28
CA PHE A 28 -4.35 -5.22 -4.53
C PHE A 28 -5.23 -6.45 -4.23
N SER A 29 -5.99 -6.41 -3.14
CA SER A 29 -7.04 -7.40 -2.85
C SER A 29 -8.26 -7.19 -3.78
N SER A 30 -9.15 -8.18 -3.86
CA SER A 30 -10.38 -8.06 -4.66
C SER A 30 -11.28 -6.92 -4.16
N GLU A 31 -11.36 -6.73 -2.85
CA GLU A 31 -12.10 -5.65 -2.20
C GLU A 31 -11.49 -4.29 -2.52
N GLU A 32 -10.16 -4.18 -2.46
CA GLU A 32 -9.43 -2.98 -2.85
C GLU A 32 -9.66 -2.64 -4.32
N ILE A 33 -9.61 -3.64 -5.22
CA ILE A 33 -9.90 -3.45 -6.64
C ILE A 33 -11.32 -2.91 -6.82
N ASN A 34 -12.32 -3.50 -6.17
CA ASN A 34 -13.70 -3.04 -6.27
C ASN A 34 -13.87 -1.59 -5.78
N LEU A 35 -13.18 -1.19 -4.71
CA LEU A 35 -13.17 0.19 -4.24
C LEU A 35 -12.51 1.14 -5.25
N ILE A 36 -11.40 0.71 -5.87
CA ILE A 36 -10.64 1.46 -6.87
C ILE A 36 -11.43 1.62 -8.18
N THR A 37 -12.21 0.62 -8.59
CA THR A 37 -12.96 0.63 -9.85
C THR A 37 -14.44 1.02 -9.69
N ALA A 38 -14.89 1.33 -8.47
CA ALA A 38 -16.27 1.75 -8.21
C ALA A 38 -16.70 3.03 -8.94
N ALA A 39 -15.76 3.85 -9.40
CA ALA A 39 -16.01 5.06 -10.18
C ALA A 39 -14.83 5.39 -11.09
N ASP A 40 -15.01 6.39 -11.96
CA ASP A 40 -13.97 6.88 -12.86
C ASP A 40 -12.82 7.60 -12.12
N THR A 41 -11.79 7.99 -12.88
CA THR A 41 -10.60 8.68 -12.34
C THR A 41 -10.86 10.11 -11.88
N LEU A 42 -11.99 10.70 -12.25
CA LEU A 42 -12.37 12.08 -11.93
C LEU A 42 -13.29 12.16 -10.71
N THR A 43 -13.75 11.03 -10.20
CA THR A 43 -14.61 10.93 -9.04
C THR A 43 -13.77 10.75 -7.77
N PRO A 44 -13.85 11.66 -6.78
CA PRO A 44 -13.13 11.54 -5.52
C PRO A 44 -13.59 10.31 -4.73
N MET A 45 -12.69 9.78 -3.91
CA MET A 45 -12.98 8.65 -3.02
C MET A 45 -13.52 9.16 -1.68
N ARG A 46 -14.35 8.36 -1.00
CA ARG A 46 -14.80 8.67 0.36
C ARG A 46 -13.60 8.71 1.31
N VAL A 47 -13.40 9.83 1.99
CA VAL A 47 -12.39 9.97 3.04
C VAL A 47 -12.91 9.42 4.37
N PHE A 48 -12.15 8.49 4.94
CA PHE A 48 -12.42 7.81 6.20
C PHE A 48 -12.18 8.73 7.39
N LYS A 49 -13.05 8.66 8.40
CA LYS A 49 -12.99 9.55 9.57
C LYS A 49 -12.62 8.78 10.84
N ILE A 50 -11.72 9.34 11.64
CA ILE A 50 -11.36 8.77 12.95
C ILE A 50 -12.53 8.71 13.95
N THR A 51 -13.57 9.53 13.74
CA THR A 51 -14.79 9.53 14.54
C THR A 51 -15.75 8.41 14.18
N ASN A 52 -15.57 7.76 13.03
CA ASN A 52 -16.31 6.56 12.67
C ASN A 52 -15.52 5.32 13.16
N PRO A 53 -16.10 4.45 14.01
CA PRO A 53 -15.38 3.31 14.58
C PRO A 53 -14.82 2.33 13.55
N LYS A 54 -15.59 2.04 12.48
CA LYS A 54 -15.16 1.10 11.42
C LYS A 54 -13.99 1.68 10.63
N ASP A 55 -14.11 2.94 10.23
CA ASP A 55 -13.06 3.67 9.52
C ASP A 55 -11.79 3.73 10.39
N SER A 56 -11.92 4.06 11.69
CA SER A 56 -10.80 4.18 12.60
C SER A 56 -10.02 2.87 12.79
N ILE A 57 -10.67 1.71 12.73
CA ILE A 57 -9.97 0.42 12.81
C ILE A 57 -9.05 0.26 11.60
N LEU A 58 -9.56 0.54 10.39
CA LEU A 58 -8.75 0.46 9.17
C LEU A 58 -7.61 1.48 9.18
N LEU A 59 -7.88 2.73 9.58
CA LEU A 59 -6.88 3.81 9.65
C LEU A 59 -5.71 3.50 10.60
N ARG A 60 -5.88 2.55 11.52
CA ARG A 60 -4.85 2.09 12.47
C ARG A 60 -4.19 0.77 12.05
N THR A 61 -4.60 0.21 10.92
CA THR A 61 -4.05 -1.03 10.38
C THR A 61 -2.81 -0.75 9.54
N LYS A 62 -1.82 -1.64 9.62
CA LYS A 62 -0.57 -1.50 8.88
C LYS A 62 -0.81 -1.61 7.37
N SER A 63 -0.24 -0.66 6.63
CA SER A 63 -0.23 -0.67 5.17
C SER A 63 0.87 -1.55 4.60
N HIS A 64 0.65 -2.01 3.37
CA HIS A 64 1.51 -2.98 2.71
C HIS A 64 2.30 -2.35 1.56
N TYR A 65 3.46 -2.94 1.29
CA TYR A 65 4.31 -2.60 0.16
C TYR A 65 3.51 -2.71 -1.16
N THR A 66 3.71 -1.74 -2.04
CA THR A 66 3.17 -1.73 -3.40
C THR A 66 4.31 -1.62 -4.38
N LYS A 67 4.47 -2.60 -5.27
CA LYS A 67 5.49 -2.53 -6.32
C LYS A 67 5.10 -1.43 -7.31
N PRO A 68 5.95 -0.41 -7.55
CA PRO A 68 5.67 0.56 -8.61
C PRO A 68 5.64 -0.15 -9.97
N ASP A 69 4.54 0.02 -10.69
CA ASP A 69 4.32 -0.58 -12.01
C ASP A 69 3.51 0.39 -12.88
N SER A 70 4.16 0.93 -13.91
CA SER A 70 3.51 1.85 -14.85
C SER A 70 2.59 1.13 -15.84
N THR A 71 2.56 -0.20 -15.90
CA THR A 71 1.67 -0.98 -16.75
C THR A 71 0.42 -1.48 -16.01
N ASP A 72 0.41 -1.40 -14.68
CA ASP A 72 -0.73 -1.78 -13.85
C ASP A 72 -1.83 -0.71 -13.91
N ILE A 73 -2.89 -1.02 -14.66
CA ILE A 73 -4.06 -0.15 -14.85
C ILE A 73 -4.78 0.14 -13.53
N ILE A 74 -4.81 -0.82 -12.60
CA ILE A 74 -5.46 -0.64 -11.29
C ILE A 74 -4.65 0.34 -10.46
N LEU A 75 -3.34 0.18 -10.41
CA LEU A 75 -2.45 1.12 -9.71
C LEU A 75 -2.57 2.53 -10.28
N GLN A 76 -2.52 2.69 -11.61
CA GLN A 76 -2.69 3.99 -12.25
C GLN A 76 -4.06 4.62 -11.93
N THR A 77 -5.13 3.83 -12.00
CA THR A 77 -6.49 4.29 -11.68
C THR A 77 -6.55 4.76 -10.24
N PHE A 78 -5.99 3.98 -9.32
CA PHE A 78 -5.95 4.33 -7.91
C PHE A 78 -5.17 5.62 -7.65
N VAL A 79 -3.97 5.76 -8.21
CA VAL A 79 -3.14 6.97 -8.06
C VAL A 79 -3.89 8.22 -8.55
N LYS A 80 -4.59 8.13 -9.69
CA LYS A 80 -5.39 9.24 -10.24
C LYS A 80 -6.59 9.58 -9.34
N ARG A 81 -7.33 8.59 -8.87
CA ARG A 81 -8.47 8.82 -7.96
C ARG A 81 -8.03 9.38 -6.61
N LEU A 82 -6.89 8.93 -6.09
CA LEU A 82 -6.32 9.46 -4.86
C LEU A 82 -5.89 10.92 -5.02
N TYR A 83 -5.25 11.28 -6.14
CA TYR A 83 -4.94 12.66 -6.49
C TYR A 83 -6.20 13.53 -6.58
N LYS A 84 -7.23 13.02 -7.25
CA LYS A 84 -8.50 13.73 -7.36
C LYS A 84 -9.15 13.95 -6.00
N THR A 85 -9.00 13.00 -5.08
CA THR A 85 -9.55 13.10 -3.72
C THR A 85 -8.88 14.22 -2.92
N VAL A 86 -7.55 14.35 -2.98
CA VAL A 86 -6.85 15.42 -2.22
C VAL A 86 -7.03 16.81 -2.82
N THR A 87 -7.29 16.89 -4.12
CA THR A 87 -7.53 18.15 -4.83
C THR A 87 -9.02 18.52 -4.93
N ASP A 88 -9.93 17.65 -4.47
CA ASP A 88 -11.35 17.95 -4.47
C ASP A 88 -11.70 19.04 -3.46
N SER A 89 -12.57 19.97 -3.84
CA SER A 89 -12.94 21.11 -2.99
C SER A 89 -13.51 20.73 -1.62
N MET A 90 -14.21 19.59 -1.52
CA MET A 90 -14.81 19.14 -0.25
C MET A 90 -13.78 18.49 0.68
N SER A 91 -12.63 18.09 0.15
CA SER A 91 -11.55 17.41 0.86
C SER A 91 -10.18 18.02 0.59
N LEU A 92 -10.15 19.32 0.24
CA LEU A 92 -8.95 20.02 -0.16
C LEU A 92 -7.90 19.89 0.94
N GLY A 93 -6.78 19.28 0.58
CA GLY A 93 -5.70 18.99 1.52
C GLY A 93 -4.33 19.16 0.87
N VAL A 94 -3.32 19.25 1.72
CA VAL A 94 -1.90 19.31 1.28
C VAL A 94 -1.30 17.92 1.08
N GLY A 95 -2.06 16.87 1.38
CA GLY A 95 -1.67 15.48 1.19
C GLY A 95 -2.77 14.50 1.59
N ILE A 96 -2.65 13.28 1.09
CA ILE A 96 -3.55 12.17 1.43
C ILE A 96 -2.79 10.84 1.35
N ALA A 97 -3.15 9.90 2.22
CA ALA A 97 -2.64 8.54 2.21
C ALA A 97 -3.71 7.53 1.78
N ALA A 98 -3.32 6.46 1.09
CA ALA A 98 -4.22 5.40 0.65
C ALA A 98 -5.13 4.81 1.75
N PRO A 99 -4.68 4.63 3.01
CA PRO A 99 -5.57 4.15 4.08
C PRO A 99 -6.73 5.09 4.37
N GLN A 100 -6.58 6.40 4.12
CA GLN A 100 -7.64 7.39 4.31
C GLN A 100 -8.81 7.19 3.34
N VAL A 101 -8.66 6.36 2.32
CA VAL A 101 -9.74 5.99 1.39
C VAL A 101 -10.03 4.49 1.41
N GLY A 102 -9.58 3.78 2.45
CA GLY A 102 -9.88 2.37 2.66
C GLY A 102 -8.92 1.37 2.01
N ILE A 103 -7.78 1.82 1.47
CA ILE A 103 -6.82 0.96 0.76
C ILE A 103 -5.52 0.84 1.56
N LEU A 104 -5.14 -0.37 1.98
CA LEU A 104 -4.03 -0.60 2.92
C LEU A 104 -2.69 -0.75 2.19
N LYS A 105 -2.30 0.30 1.46
CA LYS A 105 -1.08 0.37 0.66
C LYS A 105 -0.22 1.56 1.06
N ASN A 106 1.11 1.40 0.97
CA ASN A 106 2.06 2.48 1.20
C ASN A 106 2.09 3.43 -0.01
N ILE A 107 1.04 4.22 -0.18
CA ILE A 107 0.90 5.20 -1.26
C ILE A 107 0.39 6.50 -0.65
N ILE A 108 1.08 7.60 -0.96
CA ILE A 108 0.68 8.94 -0.54
C ILE A 108 0.79 9.93 -1.70
N TRP A 109 -0.05 10.96 -1.66
CA TRP A 109 0.12 12.19 -2.42
C TRP A 109 0.46 13.32 -1.47
N VAL A 110 1.41 14.18 -1.84
CA VAL A 110 1.84 15.34 -1.05
C VAL A 110 2.04 16.54 -1.95
N GLN A 111 1.60 17.71 -1.51
CA GLN A 111 1.89 18.99 -2.13
C GLN A 111 3.27 19.49 -1.72
N ARG A 112 4.13 19.76 -2.71
CA ARG A 112 5.52 20.18 -2.52
C ARG A 112 5.62 21.70 -2.45
N PHE A 113 5.42 22.27 -1.27
CA PHE A 113 5.60 23.71 -1.05
C PHE A 113 7.04 24.21 -1.21
N ASP A 114 8.00 23.29 -1.25
CA ASP A 114 9.42 23.57 -1.48
C ASP A 114 9.77 23.76 -2.97
N LYS A 115 8.83 23.55 -3.90
CA LYS A 115 9.03 23.64 -5.35
C LYS A 115 8.17 24.74 -5.97
N GLU A 116 8.62 25.27 -7.11
CA GLU A 116 7.83 26.19 -7.94
C GLU A 116 6.49 25.56 -8.33
N ASP A 117 5.43 26.36 -8.38
CA ASP A 117 4.04 25.95 -8.67
C ASP A 117 3.39 24.98 -7.67
N PHE A 118 4.07 24.68 -6.55
CA PHE A 118 3.57 23.82 -5.47
C PHE A 118 2.95 22.50 -5.97
N PRO A 119 3.69 21.70 -6.76
CA PRO A 119 3.15 20.54 -7.43
C PRO A 119 2.79 19.46 -6.43
N PHE A 120 1.82 18.64 -6.80
CA PHE A 120 1.58 17.39 -6.10
C PHE A 120 2.52 16.31 -6.63
N GLU A 121 3.00 15.45 -5.75
CA GLU A 121 3.80 14.27 -6.09
C GLU A 121 3.29 13.03 -5.36
N VAL A 122 3.33 11.89 -6.07
CA VAL A 122 3.00 10.58 -5.51
C VAL A 122 4.25 9.86 -5.04
N TYR A 123 4.16 9.23 -3.86
CA TYR A 123 5.22 8.37 -3.32
C TYR A 123 4.67 6.97 -3.10
N LEU A 124 5.46 5.97 -3.47
CA LEU A 124 5.14 4.57 -3.30
C LEU A 124 6.23 3.92 -2.45
N ASN A 125 5.84 3.42 -1.27
CA ASN A 125 6.66 2.80 -0.21
C ASN A 125 7.51 3.74 0.63
#